data_AF-A0A2J4YG92-F1
#
_entry.id   AF-A0A2J4YG92-F1
#
_cell.length_a   1.000
_cell.length_b   1.000
_cell.length_c   1.000
_cell.angle_alpha   90.00
_cell.angle_beta   90.00
_cell.angle_gamma   90.00
#
_symmetry.space_group_name_H-M   'P 1'
#
loop_
_entity.id
_entity.type
_entity.pdbx_description
1 polymer ?
#
loop_
_entity_poly.entity_id
_entity_poly.type
_entity_poly.pdbx_seq_one_letter_code
_entity_poly.pdbx_strand_id
1 'polypeptide(L)'
;KAKPGWLIVVAGHTDSTGDDKSNQILSLKRAESVRDWMRDTGDVPESCFAVQGYGESRPVAPNDTAEGRALNRRVEISLVPQANACQPPGMTPAPSQDDGAF
;
A
#
# COMPACT_ATOMS: atom_id res chain seq x y z
N LYS A 1 14.37 8.45 4.19
CA LYS A 1 13.51 9.65 4.25
C LYS A 1 12.54 9.62 3.08
N ALA A 2 11.25 9.87 3.32
CA ALA A 2 10.23 9.90 2.27
C ALA A 2 10.41 11.10 1.34
N LYS A 3 9.96 10.97 0.09
CA LYS A 3 9.98 12.05 -0.91
C LYS A 3 8.57 12.65 -1.01
N PRO A 4 8.40 13.97 -0.83
CA PRO A 4 7.13 14.64 -1.10
C PRO A 4 6.65 14.38 -2.52
N GLY A 5 5.33 14.24 -2.73
CA GLY A 5 4.76 13.94 -4.04
C GLY A 5 4.78 12.45 -4.41
N TRP A 6 5.18 11.57 -3.49
CA TRP A 6 5.16 10.12 -3.66
C TRP A 6 4.38 9.46 -2.52
N LEU A 7 3.41 8.62 -2.88
CA LEU A 7 2.65 7.78 -1.98
C LEU A 7 3.31 6.40 -1.87
N ILE A 8 3.53 5.93 -0.66
CA ILE A 8 3.99 4.58 -0.38
C ILE A 8 2.76 3.69 -0.24
N VAL A 9 2.53 2.83 -1.22
CA VAL A 9 1.43 1.86 -1.20
C VAL A 9 1.96 0.53 -0.68
N VAL A 10 1.39 0.05 0.43
CA VAL A 10 1.71 -1.24 1.04
C VAL A 10 0.52 -2.17 0.84
N ALA A 11 0.70 -3.21 0.02
CA ALA A 11 -0.34 -4.14 -0.38
C ALA A 11 -0.06 -5.54 0.18
N GLY A 12 -0.96 -6.07 1.00
CA GLY A 12 -0.86 -7.42 1.54
C GLY A 12 -1.61 -8.44 0.69
N HIS A 13 -1.05 -9.65 0.60
CA HIS A 13 -1.64 -10.77 -0.12
C HIS A 13 -1.59 -12.06 0.72
N THR A 14 -2.52 -12.96 0.46
CA THR A 14 -2.56 -14.32 1.00
C THR A 14 -2.62 -15.34 -0.13
N ASP A 15 -2.39 -16.59 0.22
CA ASP A 15 -2.83 -17.75 -0.58
C ASP A 15 -4.34 -17.97 -0.43
N SER A 16 -4.88 -18.92 -1.21
CA SER A 16 -6.31 -19.26 -1.22
C SER A 16 -6.72 -20.25 -0.11
N THR A 17 -5.97 -20.28 1.01
CA THR A 17 -6.27 -21.18 2.13
C THR A 17 -7.10 -20.43 3.16
N GLY A 18 -8.27 -20.95 3.50
CA GLY A 18 -9.20 -20.32 4.45
C GLY A 18 -10.38 -19.65 3.74
N ASP A 19 -11.06 -18.74 4.45
CA ASP A 19 -12.15 -17.94 3.90
C ASP A 19 -11.69 -16.55 3.43
N ASP A 20 -12.31 -16.04 2.38
CA ASP A 20 -12.00 -14.75 1.75
C ASP A 20 -11.95 -13.60 2.75
N LYS A 21 -12.88 -13.58 3.73
CA LYS A 21 -12.97 -12.50 4.72
C LYS A 21 -11.79 -12.53 5.68
N SER A 22 -11.42 -13.71 6.17
CA SER A 22 -10.22 -13.88 6.99
C SER A 22 -8.96 -13.54 6.22
N ASN A 23 -8.86 -13.95 4.96
CA ASN A 23 -7.75 -13.63 4.08
C ASN A 23 -7.62 -12.13 3.81
N GLN A 24 -8.75 -11.45 3.61
CA GLN A 24 -8.81 -10.00 3.50
C GLN A 24 -8.32 -9.30 4.78
N ILE A 25 -8.78 -9.73 5.96
CA ILE A 25 -8.33 -9.16 7.25
C ILE A 25 -6.85 -9.45 7.50
N LEU A 26 -6.39 -10.67 7.22
CA LEU A 26 -5.01 -11.09 7.44
C LEU A 26 -4.04 -10.33 6.53
N SER A 27 -4.38 -10.19 5.25
CA SER A 27 -3.58 -9.42 4.30
C SER A 27 -3.46 -7.95 4.72
N LEU A 28 -4.56 -7.33 5.15
CA LEU A 28 -4.57 -5.96 5.65
C LEU A 28 -3.66 -5.81 6.88
N LYS A 29 -3.81 -6.67 7.89
CA LYS A 29 -2.99 -6.64 9.11
C LYS A 29 -1.49 -6.79 8.83
N ARG A 30 -1.12 -7.62 7.86
CA ARG A 30 0.28 -7.78 7.44
C ARG A 30 0.81 -6.49 6.80
N ALA A 31 0.02 -5.87 5.92
CA ALA A 31 0.38 -4.61 5.28
C ALA A 31 0.50 -3.47 6.30
N GLU A 32 -0.42 -3.41 7.27
CA GLU A 32 -0.38 -2.48 8.41
C GLU A 32 0.90 -2.64 9.24
N SER A 33 1.28 -3.89 9.53
CA SER A 33 2.50 -4.18 10.31
C SER A 33 3.76 -3.68 9.58
N VAL A 34 3.81 -3.79 8.25
CA VAL A 34 4.92 -3.26 7.44
C VAL A 34 4.92 -1.73 7.44
N ARG A 35 3.74 -1.11 7.31
CA ARG A 35 3.57 0.35 7.42
C ARG A 35 4.03 0.87 8.78
N ASP A 36 3.67 0.20 9.88
CA ASP A 36 4.07 0.58 11.23
C ASP A 36 5.59 0.48 11.39
N TRP A 37 6.19 -0.62 10.93
CA TRP A 37 7.64 -0.77 10.95
C TRP A 37 8.35 0.33 10.15
N MET A 38 7.84 0.71 8.98
CA MET A 38 8.40 1.80 8.17
C MET A 38 8.22 3.18 8.81
N ARG A 39 7.08 3.44 9.45
CA ARG A 39 6.84 4.67 10.22
C ARG A 39 7.87 4.79 11.35
N ASP A 40 8.00 3.73 12.14
CA ASP A 40 8.79 3.73 13.37
C ASP A 40 10.30 3.73 13.10
N THR A 41 10.76 3.07 12.02
CA THR A 41 12.19 3.03 11.65
C THR A 41 12.62 4.12 10.68
N GLY A 42 11.71 4.57 9.81
CA GLY A 42 12.01 5.46 8.69
C GLY A 42 11.69 6.94 8.93
N ASP A 43 11.04 7.27 10.05
CA ASP A 43 10.53 8.61 10.37
C ASP A 43 9.67 9.16 9.21
N VAL A 44 8.75 8.31 8.74
CA VAL A 44 7.84 8.64 7.64
C VAL A 44 6.45 8.88 8.21
N PRO A 45 5.84 10.06 7.97
CA PRO A 45 4.49 10.36 8.42
C PRO A 45 3.45 9.36 7.88
N GLU A 46 2.40 9.09 8.67
CA GLU A 46 1.30 8.21 8.26
C GLU A 46 0.61 8.69 6.98
N SER A 47 0.57 10.02 6.74
CA SER A 47 0.01 10.63 5.52
C SER A 47 0.76 10.29 4.24
N CYS A 48 1.94 9.67 4.33
CA CYS A 48 2.73 9.22 3.19
C CYS A 48 2.38 7.78 2.77
N PHE A 49 1.52 7.08 3.52
CA PHE A 49 1.20 5.67 3.28
C PHE A 49 -0.25 5.47 2.84
N ALA A 50 -0.44 4.52 1.93
CA ALA A 50 -1.74 3.87 1.71
C ALA A 50 -1.57 2.37 1.94
N VAL A 51 -2.45 1.78 2.75
CA VAL A 51 -2.38 0.37 3.12
C VAL A 51 -3.59 -0.34 2.54
N GLN A 52 -3.37 -1.47 1.88
CA GLN A 52 -4.42 -2.26 1.25
C GLN A 52 -4.22 -3.75 1.53
N GLY A 53 -5.27 -4.43 1.95
CA GLY A 53 -5.35 -5.89 1.89
C GLY A 53 -6.03 -6.31 0.59
N TYR A 54 -5.50 -7.31 -0.11
CA TYR A 54 -6.16 -7.94 -1.26
C TYR A 54 -6.61 -9.38 -0.98
N GLY A 55 -6.27 -9.93 0.18
CA GLY A 55 -6.45 -11.35 0.47
C GLY A 55 -5.86 -12.21 -0.64
N GLU A 56 -6.64 -13.18 -1.10
CA GLU A 56 -6.29 -14.13 -2.16
C GLU A 56 -6.63 -13.65 -3.58
N SER A 57 -7.26 -12.47 -3.72
CA SER A 57 -7.84 -12.00 -5.00
C SER A 57 -6.82 -11.66 -6.09
N ARG A 58 -5.53 -11.57 -5.74
CA ARG A 58 -4.42 -11.23 -6.67
C ARG A 58 -3.26 -12.23 -6.55
N PRO A 59 -3.44 -13.49 -7.00
CA PRO A 59 -2.39 -14.49 -6.98
C PRO A 59 -1.34 -14.18 -8.06
N VAL A 60 -0.08 -14.43 -7.74
CA VAL A 60 1.06 -14.36 -8.67
C VAL A 60 1.50 -15.74 -9.15
N ALA A 61 1.07 -16.80 -8.46
CA ALA A 61 1.31 -18.19 -8.82
C ALA A 61 0.05 -19.04 -8.54
N PRO A 62 -0.09 -20.22 -9.17
CA PRO A 62 -1.18 -21.16 -8.88
C PRO A 62 -1.16 -21.59 -7.41
N ASN A 63 -2.33 -21.63 -6.74
CA ASN A 63 -2.44 -22.06 -5.34
C ASN A 63 -2.40 -23.60 -5.16
N ASP A 64 -2.29 -24.35 -6.24
CA ASP A 64 -2.32 -25.82 -6.24
C ASP A 64 -1.06 -26.42 -5.59
N THR A 65 0.07 -25.71 -5.68
CA THR A 65 1.37 -26.15 -5.15
C THR A 65 1.72 -25.42 -3.86
N ALA A 66 2.50 -26.06 -2.98
CA ALA A 66 2.96 -25.42 -1.75
C ALA A 66 3.86 -24.21 -2.04
N GLU A 67 4.64 -24.31 -3.10
CA GLU A 67 5.52 -23.27 -3.63
C GLU A 67 4.70 -22.08 -4.13
N GLY A 68 3.67 -22.32 -4.93
CA GLY A 68 2.79 -21.26 -5.43
C GLY A 68 2.04 -20.53 -4.32
N ARG A 69 1.55 -21.27 -3.31
CA ARG A 69 0.96 -20.66 -2.10
C ARG A 69 1.98 -19.81 -1.33
N ALA A 70 3.22 -20.27 -1.22
CA ALA A 70 4.27 -19.48 -0.58
C ALA A 70 4.56 -18.16 -1.31
N LEU A 71 4.55 -18.17 -2.65
CA LEU A 71 4.69 -16.95 -3.47
C LEU A 71 3.51 -15.99 -3.30
N ASN A 72 2.30 -16.51 -3.12
CA ASN A 72 1.10 -15.68 -2.94
C ASN A 72 1.04 -14.98 -1.58
N ARG A 73 1.61 -15.57 -0.52
CA ARG A 73 1.73 -14.96 0.81
C ARG A 73 2.84 -13.91 0.84
N ARG A 74 2.57 -12.73 0.27
CA ARG A 74 3.55 -11.63 0.13
C ARG A 74 2.99 -10.28 0.54
N VAL A 75 3.89 -9.31 0.72
CA VAL A 75 3.57 -7.89 0.84
C VAL A 75 4.32 -7.15 -0.26
N GLU A 76 3.60 -6.35 -1.04
CA GLU A 76 4.17 -5.50 -2.09
C GLU A 76 4.26 -4.06 -1.59
N ILE A 77 5.38 -3.40 -1.87
CA ILE A 77 5.58 -1.98 -1.59
C ILE A 77 5.79 -1.28 -2.92
N SER A 78 4.90 -0.35 -3.25
CA SER A 78 4.96 0.43 -4.49
C SER A 78 5.07 1.92 -4.16
N LEU A 79 5.83 2.64 -4.98
CA LEU A 79 5.93 4.10 -4.91
C LEU A 79 5.12 4.69 -6.06
N VAL A 80 4.05 5.40 -5.74
CA VAL A 80 3.16 6.00 -6.73
C VAL A 80 3.31 7.52 -6.69
N PRO A 81 3.55 8.20 -7.83
CA PRO A 81 3.52 9.66 -7.89
C PRO A 81 2.12 10.15 -7.53
N GLN A 82 2.01 10.95 -6.47
CA GLN A 82 0.77 11.58 -6.03
C GLN A 82 1.10 12.95 -5.46
N ALA A 83 0.70 14.02 -6.17
CA ALA A 83 1.08 15.40 -5.87
C ALA A 83 0.79 15.83 -4.43
N ASN A 84 -0.25 15.26 -3.81
CA ASN A 84 -0.71 15.60 -2.46
C ASN A 84 -0.30 14.55 -1.40
N ALA A 85 0.41 13.49 -1.80
CA ALA A 85 0.86 12.47 -0.86
C ALA A 85 2.09 12.95 -0.10
N CYS A 86 2.16 12.55 1.18
CA CYS A 86 3.27 12.89 2.07
C CYS A 86 3.48 14.41 2.25
N GLN A 87 2.42 15.21 2.11
CA GLN A 87 2.46 16.63 2.41
C GLN A 87 2.34 16.87 3.92
N PRO A 88 3.17 17.76 4.50
CA PRO A 88 2.98 18.21 5.87
C PRO A 88 1.64 18.96 6.00
N PRO A 89 0.89 18.79 7.11
CA PRO A 89 -0.36 19.50 7.32
C PRO A 89 -0.12 21.02 7.32
N GLY A 90 -0.76 21.73 6.39
CA GLY A 90 -0.64 23.19 6.23
C GLY A 90 -0.19 23.67 4.86
N MET A 91 0.27 22.77 3.97
CA MET A 91 0.54 23.11 2.58
C MET A 91 -0.66 22.68 1.71
N THR A 92 -1.75 23.45 1.74
CA THR A 92 -2.76 23.34 0.68
C THR A 92 -2.03 23.55 -0.64
N PRO A 93 -2.06 22.61 -1.61
CA PRO A 93 -1.66 22.96 -2.95
C PRO A 93 -2.57 24.11 -3.36
N ALA A 94 -1.97 25.24 -3.76
CA ALA A 94 -2.76 26.27 -4.43
C ALA A 94 -3.55 25.59 -5.54
N PRO A 95 -4.86 25.87 -5.71
CA PRO A 95 -5.59 25.35 -6.84
C PRO A 95 -4.79 25.73 -8.08
N SER A 96 -4.40 24.72 -8.85
CA SER A 96 -3.84 24.90 -10.19
C SER A 96 -4.86 25.74 -10.98
N GLN A 97 -4.56 27.03 -11.13
CA GLN A 97 -5.17 27.86 -12.14
C GLN A 97 -4.56 27.38 -13.46
N ASP A 98 -5.20 26.39 -14.06
CA ASP A 98 -4.98 26.10 -15.48
C ASP A 98 -5.84 27.11 -16.25
N ASP A 99 -5.12 28.02 -16.90
CA ASP A 99 -5.63 29.08 -17.75
C ASP A 99 -6.46 28.49 -18.90
N GLY A 100 -7.75 28.80 -18.90
CA GLY A 100 -8.68 28.48 -19.98
C GLY A 100 -9.39 29.72 -20.51
N ALA A 101 -8.64 30.78 -20.77
CA ALA A 101 -9.11 31.89 -21.60
C ALA A 101 -8.96 31.51 -23.08
N PHE A 102 -10.08 31.22 -23.73
CA PHE A 102 -10.34 31.50 -25.15
C PHE A 102 -11.82 31.80 -25.33
#